data_AF-A0ABD4VVZ7-F1
#
_entry.id   AF-A0ABD4VVZ7-F1
#
_cell.length_a   1.000
_cell.length_b   1.000
_cell.length_c   1.000
_cell.angle_alpha   90.00
_cell.angle_beta   90.00
_cell.angle_gamma   90.00
#
_symmetry.space_group_name_H-M   'P 1'
#
loop_
_entity.id
_entity.type
_entity.pdbx_description
1 polymer ?
#
loop_
_entity_poly.entity_id
_entity_poly.type
_entity_poly.pdbx_seq_one_letter_code
_entity_poly.pdbx_strand_id
1 'polypeptide(L)'
;MHHPAWAAESQFGSLSVSIFFFLSGYGLMCSYSLKGKKYLEGFCIHRISKIIIPLLTAYIIYIPILRLINHTGGIIEAIQRLFSSNPLLPYSWYVTEITLLYLLFYLVMRFIPRYKLPALSLAIVFMLAGMLLAGLPHWWINASPCFIIGLWYYKYEHPIMNQMNKVKKQHFITLILLFLCTYRLDIVQDHIQILSRWRYTYASFYLVNILFILLVLYILQKVNFGKNIKVTQNLL
;
A
#
# COMPACT_ATOMS: atom_id res chain seq x y z
N MET A 1 7.21 -14.82 22.14
CA MET A 1 8.47 -14.03 22.03
C MET A 1 8.75 -13.85 20.55
N HIS A 2 8.46 -12.67 19.99
CA HIS A 2 8.73 -12.39 18.56
C HIS A 2 10.21 -12.03 18.41
N HIS A 3 10.94 -12.82 17.62
CA HIS A 3 12.35 -12.60 17.35
C HIS A 3 12.51 -11.29 16.55
N PRO A 4 13.34 -10.32 16.97
CA PRO A 4 13.36 -8.95 16.42
C PRO A 4 13.67 -8.87 14.92
N ALA A 5 14.36 -9.88 14.36
CA ALA A 5 14.62 -10.00 12.92
C ALA A 5 13.33 -10.08 12.08
N TRP A 6 12.30 -10.79 12.56
CA TRP A 6 11.05 -11.00 11.82
C TRP A 6 10.18 -9.74 11.80
N ALA A 7 10.29 -8.91 12.85
CA ALA A 7 9.63 -7.60 12.89
C ALA A 7 10.24 -6.61 11.89
N ALA A 8 11.57 -6.63 11.73
CA ALA A 8 12.28 -5.80 10.75
C ALA A 8 11.99 -6.24 9.30
N GLU A 9 11.95 -7.55 9.02
CA GLU A 9 11.59 -8.08 7.70
C GLU A 9 10.15 -7.75 7.30
N SER A 10 9.22 -7.82 8.27
CA SER A 10 7.82 -7.43 8.06
C SER A 10 7.65 -5.94 7.74
N GLN A 11 8.50 -5.07 8.31
CA GLN A 11 8.45 -3.63 8.05
C GLN A 11 8.88 -3.28 6.62
N PHE A 12 9.95 -3.89 6.09
CA PHE A 12 10.36 -3.67 4.69
C PHE A 12 9.33 -4.17 3.68
N GLY A 13 8.69 -5.32 3.96
CA GLY A 13 7.58 -5.83 3.17
C GLY A 13 6.41 -4.83 3.12
N SER A 14 6.01 -4.30 4.27
CA SER A 14 4.95 -3.28 4.39
C SER A 14 5.25 -2.02 3.58
N LEU A 15 6.50 -1.52 3.60
CA LEU A 15 6.90 -0.36 2.82
C LEU A 15 6.75 -0.59 1.30
N SER A 16 7.15 -1.77 0.81
CA SER A 16 7.02 -2.13 -0.60
C SER A 16 5.54 -2.24 -1.01
N VAL A 17 4.71 -2.87 -0.18
CA VAL A 17 3.26 -2.97 -0.39
C VAL A 17 2.61 -1.58 -0.38
N SER A 18 3.06 -0.66 0.48
CA SER A 18 2.55 0.71 0.53
C SER A 18 2.73 1.44 -0.81
N ILE A 19 3.91 1.33 -1.45
CA ILE A 19 4.17 1.89 -2.78
C ILE A 19 3.25 1.24 -3.80
N PHE A 20 3.15 -0.08 -3.78
CA PHE A 20 2.29 -0.83 -4.69
C PHE A 20 0.83 -0.38 -4.58
N PHE A 21 0.31 -0.19 -3.37
CA PHE A 21 -1.06 0.26 -3.12
C PHE A 21 -1.28 1.71 -3.55
N PHE A 22 -0.34 2.60 -3.23
CA PHE A 22 -0.37 3.98 -3.69
C PHE A 22 -0.45 4.07 -5.22
N LEU A 23 0.47 3.39 -5.92
CA LEU A 23 0.51 3.37 -7.38
C LEU A 23 -0.73 2.71 -7.97
N SER A 24 -1.27 1.69 -7.30
CA SER A 24 -2.51 1.03 -7.71
C SER A 24 -3.70 1.99 -7.63
N GLY A 25 -3.88 2.70 -6.51
CA GLY A 25 -4.93 3.71 -6.36
C GLY A 25 -4.81 4.83 -7.40
N TYR A 26 -3.61 5.39 -7.56
CA TYR A 26 -3.34 6.44 -8.56
C TYR A 26 -3.62 5.95 -9.98
N GLY A 27 -3.05 4.81 -10.37
CA GLY A 27 -3.17 4.25 -11.73
C GLY A 27 -4.61 3.86 -12.09
N LEU A 28 -5.42 3.44 -11.12
CA LEU A 28 -6.85 3.20 -11.32
C LEU A 28 -7.60 4.48 -11.66
N MET A 29 -7.36 5.56 -10.91
CA MET A 29 -7.97 6.85 -11.19
C MET A 29 -7.55 7.43 -12.53
N CYS A 30 -6.25 7.35 -12.88
CA CYS A 30 -5.76 7.74 -14.21
C CYS A 30 -6.47 6.95 -15.32
N SER A 31 -6.50 5.62 -15.19
CA SER A 31 -7.12 4.74 -16.19
C SER A 31 -8.62 5.01 -16.34
N TYR A 32 -9.33 5.23 -15.23
CA TYR A 32 -10.75 5.53 -15.25
C TYR A 32 -11.05 6.91 -15.81
N SER A 33 -10.23 7.92 -15.52
CA SER A 33 -10.39 9.25 -16.08
C SER A 33 -10.20 9.27 -17.60
N LEU A 34 -9.21 8.53 -18.10
CA LEU A 34 -8.93 8.44 -19.54
C LEU A 34 -9.98 7.62 -20.31
N LYS A 35 -10.46 6.51 -19.74
CA LYS A 35 -11.31 5.54 -20.46
C LYS A 35 -12.79 5.56 -20.02
N GLY A 36 -13.12 6.28 -18.97
CA GLY A 36 -14.49 6.42 -18.44
C GLY A 36 -15.15 5.08 -18.12
N LYS A 37 -16.45 4.97 -18.41
CA LYS A 37 -17.23 3.75 -18.15
C LYS A 37 -16.71 2.51 -18.91
N LYS A 38 -16.12 2.68 -20.10
CA LYS A 38 -15.52 1.58 -20.87
C LYS A 38 -14.37 0.91 -20.11
N TYR A 39 -13.72 1.62 -19.19
CA TYR A 39 -12.68 1.02 -18.33
C TYR A 39 -13.22 -0.09 -17.42
N LEU A 40 -14.50 -0.02 -17.05
CA LEU A 40 -15.14 -0.99 -16.16
C LEU A 40 -15.51 -2.27 -16.90
N GLU A 41 -15.59 -2.24 -18.23
CA GLU A 41 -15.85 -3.43 -19.05
C GLU A 41 -14.63 -4.35 -19.01
N GLY A 42 -14.82 -5.57 -18.49
CA GLY A 42 -13.73 -6.52 -18.31
C GLY A 42 -12.72 -6.13 -17.21
N PHE A 43 -13.00 -5.12 -16.38
CA PHE A 43 -12.08 -4.62 -15.34
C PHE A 43 -11.58 -5.73 -14.42
N CYS A 44 -12.48 -6.52 -13.86
CA CYS A 44 -12.15 -7.61 -12.94
C CYS A 44 -11.22 -8.62 -13.61
N ILE A 45 -11.53 -9.06 -14.83
CA ILE A 45 -10.72 -10.04 -15.56
C ILE A 45 -9.31 -9.48 -15.82
N HIS A 46 -9.18 -8.25 -16.32
CA HIS A 46 -7.89 -7.67 -16.69
C HIS A 46 -6.99 -7.32 -15.50
N ARG A 47 -7.57 -6.94 -14.37
CA ARG A 47 -6.82 -6.51 -13.18
C ARG A 47 -6.56 -7.64 -12.21
N ILE A 48 -7.54 -8.51 -11.98
CA ILE A 48 -7.39 -9.65 -11.09
C ILE A 48 -6.43 -10.67 -11.71
N SER A 49 -6.50 -10.95 -13.02
CA SER A 49 -5.56 -11.87 -13.68
C SER A 49 -4.10 -11.43 -13.54
N LYS A 50 -3.81 -10.12 -13.69
CA LYS A 50 -2.45 -9.58 -13.54
C LYS A 50 -1.88 -9.71 -12.13
N ILE A 51 -2.73 -9.85 -11.12
CA ILE A 51 -2.30 -10.05 -9.72
C ILE A 51 -2.27 -11.54 -9.37
N ILE A 52 -3.27 -12.30 -9.81
CA ILE A 52 -3.35 -13.73 -9.55
C ILE A 52 -2.23 -14.49 -10.26
N ILE A 53 -1.82 -14.10 -11.47
CA ILE A 53 -0.74 -14.81 -12.19
C ILE A 53 0.58 -14.80 -11.38
N PRO A 54 1.13 -13.64 -10.94
CA PRO A 54 2.31 -13.63 -10.07
C PRO A 54 2.12 -14.42 -8.78
N LEU A 55 0.93 -14.35 -8.17
CA LEU A 55 0.63 -15.11 -6.95
C LEU A 55 0.67 -16.63 -7.22
N LEU A 56 0.02 -17.10 -8.28
CA LEU A 56 0.02 -18.51 -8.66
C LEU A 56 1.44 -19.00 -8.97
N THR A 57 2.25 -18.20 -9.67
CA THR A 57 3.66 -18.51 -9.93
C THR A 57 4.42 -18.70 -8.61
N ALA A 58 4.22 -17.83 -7.62
CA ALA A 58 4.85 -17.98 -6.30
C ALA A 58 4.37 -19.24 -5.56
N TYR A 59 3.07 -19.55 -5.61
CA TYR A 59 2.52 -20.78 -5.00
C TYR A 59 3.05 -22.05 -5.68
N ILE A 60 3.21 -22.07 -7.00
CA ILE A 60 3.76 -23.20 -7.76
C ILE A 60 5.21 -23.50 -7.34
N ILE A 61 6.01 -22.47 -7.04
CA ILE A 61 7.40 -22.63 -6.59
C ILE A 61 7.45 -23.03 -5.10
N TYR A 62 6.59 -22.45 -4.27
CA TYR A 62 6.65 -22.59 -2.81
C TYR A 62 6.04 -23.90 -2.29
N ILE A 63 4.96 -24.41 -2.90
CA ILE A 63 4.31 -25.66 -2.49
C ILE A 63 5.28 -26.87 -2.54
N PRO A 64 6.07 -27.09 -3.61
CA PRO A 64 7.06 -28.15 -3.65
C PRO A 64 8.12 -28.03 -2.54
N ILE A 65 8.59 -26.82 -2.27
CA ILE A 65 9.58 -26.55 -1.21
C ILE A 65 9.00 -26.91 0.17
N LEU A 66 7.75 -26.52 0.44
CA LEU A 66 7.03 -26.87 1.67
C LEU A 66 6.84 -28.38 1.83
N ARG A 67 6.53 -29.09 0.75
CA ARG A 67 6.43 -30.55 0.76
C ARG A 67 7.76 -31.23 1.05
N LEU A 68 8.86 -30.69 0.53
CA LEU A 68 10.21 -31.24 0.73
C LEU A 68 10.74 -31.03 2.15
N ILE A 69 10.41 -29.88 2.77
CA ILE A 69 10.95 -29.52 4.09
C ILE A 69 10.06 -30.00 5.24
N ASN A 70 8.74 -29.82 5.13
CA ASN A 70 7.80 -30.01 6.24
C ASN A 70 6.83 -31.18 6.04
N HIS A 71 6.88 -31.89 4.90
CA HIS A 71 5.89 -32.91 4.50
C HIS A 71 4.41 -32.43 4.51
N THR A 72 4.19 -31.12 4.54
CA THR A 72 2.88 -30.46 4.51
C THR A 72 2.71 -29.69 3.18
N GLY A 73 1.48 -29.56 2.67
CA GLY A 73 1.19 -28.70 1.50
C GLY A 73 0.36 -29.36 0.40
N GLY A 74 -0.96 -29.43 0.60
CA GLY A 74 -1.90 -29.83 -0.45
C GLY A 74 -2.24 -28.66 -1.39
N ILE A 75 -2.47 -28.94 -2.69
CA ILE A 75 -2.99 -27.94 -3.64
C ILE A 75 -4.36 -27.42 -3.17
N ILE A 76 -5.19 -28.30 -2.63
CA ILE A 76 -6.52 -27.96 -2.08
C ILE A 76 -6.39 -27.04 -0.86
N GLU A 77 -5.45 -27.34 0.05
CA GLU A 77 -5.18 -26.53 1.23
C GLU A 77 -4.62 -25.15 0.85
N ALA A 78 -3.78 -25.08 -0.19
CA ALA A 78 -3.26 -23.82 -0.73
C ALA A 78 -4.38 -22.93 -1.31
N ILE A 79 -5.34 -23.52 -2.04
CA ILE A 79 -6.50 -22.79 -2.59
C ILE A 79 -7.43 -22.31 -1.46
N GLN A 80 -7.72 -23.16 -0.48
CA GLN A 80 -8.58 -22.81 0.66
C GLN A 80 -7.95 -21.71 1.54
N ARG A 81 -6.63 -21.76 1.74
CA ARG A 81 -5.91 -20.76 2.55
C ARG A 81 -5.55 -19.50 1.80
N LEU A 82 -5.69 -19.45 0.48
CA LEU A 82 -5.36 -18.28 -0.35
C LEU A 82 -6.10 -17.02 0.10
N PHE A 83 -7.34 -17.17 0.56
CA PHE A 83 -8.20 -16.08 1.05
C PHE A 83 -8.45 -16.12 2.55
N SER A 84 -7.76 -16.99 3.29
CA SER A 84 -7.90 -17.12 4.74
C SER A 84 -7.02 -16.10 5.48
N SER A 85 -7.38 -15.79 6.73
CA SER A 85 -6.60 -14.89 7.62
C SER A 85 -5.18 -15.38 7.89
N ASN A 86 -4.93 -16.69 7.73
CA ASN A 86 -3.61 -17.33 7.79
C ASN A 86 -3.29 -18.01 6.45
N PRO A 87 -2.75 -17.27 5.47
CA PRO A 87 -2.42 -17.84 4.18
C PRO A 87 -1.23 -18.80 4.26
N LEU A 88 -1.22 -19.78 3.35
CA LEU A 88 -0.15 -20.79 3.28
C LEU A 88 1.20 -20.16 2.86
N LEU A 89 1.16 -19.14 1.99
CA LEU A 89 2.32 -18.27 1.76
C LEU A 89 2.33 -17.12 2.78
N PRO A 90 3.36 -17.04 3.63
CA PRO A 90 3.69 -15.82 4.33
C PRO A 90 3.72 -14.66 3.32
N TYR A 91 3.15 -13.51 3.69
CA TYR A 91 3.10 -12.29 2.86
C TYR A 91 2.13 -12.28 1.67
N SER A 92 1.31 -13.30 1.42
CA SER A 92 0.27 -13.20 0.36
C SER A 92 -0.96 -12.36 0.74
N TRP A 93 -1.05 -11.90 2.00
CA TRP A 93 -2.16 -11.08 2.52
C TRP A 93 -2.44 -9.82 1.68
N TYR A 94 -1.40 -9.16 1.15
CA TYR A 94 -1.59 -7.94 0.36
C TYR A 94 -2.33 -8.20 -0.96
N VAL A 95 -2.26 -9.43 -1.50
CA VAL A 95 -2.97 -9.80 -2.74
C VAL A 95 -4.47 -9.88 -2.47
N THR A 96 -4.86 -10.44 -1.34
CA THR A 96 -6.28 -10.48 -0.93
C THR A 96 -6.80 -9.07 -0.67
N GLU A 97 -6.01 -8.24 0.02
CA GLU A 97 -6.38 -6.86 0.34
C GLU A 97 -6.52 -5.99 -0.93
N ILE A 98 -5.55 -6.01 -1.86
CA ILE A 98 -5.66 -5.25 -3.11
C ILE A 98 -6.83 -5.74 -3.98
N THR A 99 -7.14 -7.04 -3.93
CA THR A 99 -8.29 -7.61 -4.65
C THR A 99 -9.61 -7.03 -4.10
N LEU A 100 -9.74 -6.92 -2.78
CA LEU A 100 -10.89 -6.28 -2.14
C LEU A 100 -10.97 -4.79 -2.48
N LEU A 101 -9.84 -4.06 -2.45
CA LEU A 101 -9.79 -2.64 -2.82
C LEU A 101 -10.22 -2.42 -4.28
N TYR A 102 -9.82 -3.32 -5.20
CA TYR A 102 -10.22 -3.26 -6.60
C TYR A 102 -11.70 -3.56 -6.81
N LEU A 103 -12.24 -4.51 -6.03
CA LEU A 103 -13.67 -4.81 -6.06
C LEU A 103 -14.49 -3.63 -5.53
N LEU A 104 -14.07 -3.00 -4.42
CA LEU A 104 -14.68 -1.77 -3.91
C LEU A 104 -14.62 -0.63 -4.93
N PHE A 105 -13.46 -0.42 -5.55
CA PHE A 105 -13.29 0.56 -6.63
C PHE A 105 -14.29 0.30 -7.75
N TYR A 106 -14.39 -0.95 -8.21
CA TYR A 106 -15.32 -1.34 -9.27
C TYR A 106 -16.77 -1.04 -8.91
N LEU A 107 -17.22 -1.48 -7.73
CA LEU A 107 -18.59 -1.27 -7.25
C LEU A 107 -18.92 0.23 -7.16
N VAL A 108 -18.05 1.02 -6.52
CA VAL A 108 -18.28 2.45 -6.35
C VAL A 108 -18.29 3.16 -7.69
N MET A 109 -17.32 2.89 -8.57
CA MET A 109 -17.24 3.57 -9.87
C MET A 109 -18.39 3.20 -10.81
N ARG A 110 -18.94 1.98 -10.68
CA ARG A 110 -20.09 1.49 -11.45
C ARG A 110 -21.42 2.05 -10.95
N PHE A 111 -21.67 1.98 -9.65
CA PHE A 111 -23.01 2.21 -9.08
C PHE A 111 -23.21 3.61 -8.49
N ILE A 112 -22.16 4.27 -8.00
CA ILE A 112 -22.29 5.59 -7.38
C ILE A 112 -22.21 6.67 -8.47
N PRO A 113 -23.26 7.52 -8.64
CA PRO A 113 -23.31 8.49 -9.72
C PRO A 113 -22.50 9.78 -9.41
N ARG A 114 -22.46 10.22 -8.15
CA ARG A 114 -21.80 11.46 -7.68
C ARG A 114 -20.93 11.19 -6.47
N TYR A 115 -19.94 12.06 -6.22
CA TYR A 115 -19.03 11.93 -5.07
C TYR A 115 -18.31 10.58 -4.96
N LYS A 116 -17.96 9.98 -6.11
CA LYS A 116 -17.36 8.64 -6.20
C LYS A 116 -16.09 8.50 -5.35
N LEU A 117 -15.23 9.51 -5.36
CA LEU A 117 -13.95 9.48 -4.65
C LEU A 117 -14.12 9.52 -3.11
N PRO A 118 -14.91 10.46 -2.53
CA PRO A 118 -15.30 10.37 -1.11
C PRO A 118 -16.02 9.08 -0.74
N ALA A 119 -16.97 8.61 -1.57
CA ALA A 119 -17.70 7.37 -1.31
C ALA A 119 -16.78 6.15 -1.28
N LEU A 120 -15.81 6.06 -2.20
CA LEU A 120 -14.81 5.00 -2.21
C LEU A 120 -13.90 5.07 -0.99
N SER A 121 -13.45 6.27 -0.62
CA SER A 121 -12.59 6.45 0.56
C SER A 121 -13.34 6.02 1.83
N LEU A 122 -14.61 6.40 1.96
CA LEU A 122 -15.45 6.01 3.08
C LEU A 122 -15.71 4.50 3.11
N ALA A 123 -15.99 3.87 1.97
CA ALA A 123 -16.15 2.42 1.87
C ALA A 123 -14.88 1.67 2.31
N ILE A 124 -13.69 2.16 1.92
CA ILE A 124 -12.41 1.58 2.37
C ILE A 124 -12.25 1.77 3.87
N VAL A 125 -12.53 2.96 4.42
CA VAL A 125 -12.46 3.19 5.88
C VAL A 125 -13.40 2.26 6.65
N PHE A 126 -14.64 2.06 6.17
CA PHE A 126 -15.56 1.09 6.78
C PHE A 126 -15.08 -0.34 6.69
N MET A 127 -14.50 -0.75 5.55
CA MET A 127 -13.87 -2.06 5.40
C MET A 127 -12.76 -2.26 6.44
N LEU A 128 -11.87 -1.28 6.60
CA LEU A 128 -10.77 -1.32 7.57
C LEU A 128 -11.29 -1.38 9.02
N ALA A 129 -12.31 -0.58 9.35
CA ALA A 129 -12.95 -0.62 10.66
C ALA A 129 -13.58 -1.99 10.94
N GLY A 130 -14.28 -2.57 9.96
CA GLY A 130 -14.86 -3.91 10.06
C GLY A 130 -13.80 -4.99 10.26
N MET A 131 -12.67 -4.91 9.55
CA MET A 131 -11.55 -5.83 9.72
C MET A 131 -10.91 -5.72 11.12
N LEU A 132 -10.78 -4.50 11.64
CA LEU A 132 -10.26 -4.28 12.99
C LEU A 132 -11.19 -4.83 14.08
N LEU A 133 -12.51 -4.62 13.93
CA LEU A 133 -13.52 -5.16 14.86
C LEU A 133 -13.62 -6.69 14.80
N ALA A 134 -13.38 -7.28 13.63
CA ALA A 134 -13.32 -8.74 13.46
C ALA A 134 -12.04 -9.37 14.03
N GLY A 135 -11.13 -8.57 14.61
CA GLY A 135 -9.88 -9.05 15.18
C GLY A 135 -8.89 -9.59 14.14
N LEU A 136 -9.03 -9.18 12.87
CA LEU A 136 -8.07 -9.58 11.84
C LEU A 136 -6.69 -8.98 12.11
N PRO A 137 -5.62 -9.65 11.67
CA PRO A 137 -4.27 -9.19 11.96
C PRO A 137 -3.98 -7.80 11.38
N HIS A 138 -3.35 -6.95 12.17
CA HIS A 138 -3.09 -5.54 11.83
C HIS A 138 -2.26 -5.33 10.56
N TRP A 139 -1.47 -6.33 10.14
CA TRP A 139 -0.74 -6.27 8.88
C TRP A 139 -1.67 -6.24 7.65
N TRP A 140 -2.93 -6.65 7.75
CA TRP A 140 -3.94 -6.51 6.68
C TRP A 140 -4.48 -5.08 6.50
N ILE A 141 -4.10 -4.15 7.37
CA ILE A 141 -4.76 -2.83 7.46
C ILE A 141 -3.75 -1.69 7.22
N ASN A 142 -2.46 -1.96 7.41
CA ASN A 142 -1.41 -0.94 7.48
C ASN A 142 -1.14 -0.22 6.14
N ALA A 143 -1.31 -0.89 5.00
CA ALA A 143 -0.99 -0.36 3.68
C ALA A 143 -2.21 0.22 2.95
N SER A 144 -3.43 -0.21 3.28
CA SER A 144 -4.68 0.32 2.72
C SER A 144 -4.80 1.86 2.71
N PRO A 145 -4.38 2.61 3.75
CA PRO A 145 -4.40 4.07 3.71
C PRO A 145 -3.59 4.66 2.53
N CYS A 146 -2.50 4.01 2.12
CA CYS A 146 -1.70 4.46 0.98
C CYS A 146 -2.46 4.34 -0.35
N PHE A 147 -3.38 3.39 -0.47
CA PHE A 147 -4.29 3.32 -1.62
C PHE A 147 -5.20 4.55 -1.70
N ILE A 148 -5.80 4.95 -0.57
CA ILE A 148 -6.61 6.17 -0.48
C ILE A 148 -5.78 7.39 -0.86
N ILE A 149 -4.56 7.51 -0.33
CA ILE A 149 -3.63 8.59 -0.67
C ILE A 149 -3.37 8.61 -2.18
N GLY A 150 -3.18 7.46 -2.83
CA GLY A 150 -3.04 7.35 -4.28
C GLY A 150 -4.25 7.85 -5.07
N LEU A 151 -5.47 7.51 -4.63
CA LEU A 151 -6.71 7.99 -5.24
C LEU A 151 -6.83 9.52 -5.18
N TRP A 152 -6.51 10.12 -4.03
CA TRP A 152 -6.59 11.56 -3.83
C TRP A 152 -5.43 12.33 -4.45
N TYR A 153 -4.24 11.72 -4.51
CA TYR A 153 -3.08 12.28 -5.19
C TYR A 153 -3.41 12.55 -6.65
N TYR A 154 -4.11 11.64 -7.34
CA TYR A 154 -4.59 11.89 -8.70
C TYR A 154 -5.43 13.18 -8.82
N LYS A 155 -6.36 13.41 -7.90
CA LYS A 155 -7.24 14.59 -7.92
C LYS A 155 -6.48 15.90 -7.64
N TYR A 156 -5.46 15.84 -6.80
CA TYR A 156 -4.71 17.01 -6.33
C TYR A 156 -3.27 17.05 -6.84
N GLU A 157 -2.95 16.31 -7.90
CA GLU A 157 -1.58 16.15 -8.40
C GLU A 157 -0.93 17.51 -8.67
N HIS A 158 -1.59 18.38 -9.45
CA HIS A 158 -1.08 19.71 -9.77
C HIS A 158 -0.87 20.62 -8.54
N PRO A 159 -1.88 20.83 -7.65
CA PRO A 159 -1.68 21.57 -6.41
C PRO A 159 -0.56 21.02 -5.52
N ILE A 160 -0.51 19.69 -5.36
CA ILE A 160 0.50 19.02 -4.53
C ILE A 160 1.88 19.23 -5.12
N MET A 161 2.06 19.02 -6.42
CA MET A 161 3.34 19.25 -7.11
C MET A 161 3.80 20.71 -6.97
N ASN A 162 2.91 21.67 -7.16
CA ASN A 162 3.25 23.09 -7.02
C ASN A 162 3.67 23.43 -5.58
N GLN A 163 2.96 22.88 -4.58
CA GLN A 163 3.30 23.11 -3.18
C GLN A 163 4.64 22.45 -2.83
N MET A 164 4.88 21.22 -3.28
CA MET A 164 6.13 20.49 -3.03
C MET A 164 7.35 21.16 -3.68
N ASN A 165 7.19 21.88 -4.79
CA ASN A 165 8.28 22.67 -5.38
C ASN A 165 8.73 23.83 -4.48
N LYS A 166 7.82 24.38 -3.67
CA LYS A 166 8.11 25.46 -2.73
C LYS A 166 8.72 24.97 -1.41
N VAL A 167 8.67 23.66 -1.16
CA VAL A 167 9.20 23.06 0.06
C VAL A 167 10.73 23.17 0.07
N LYS A 168 11.27 23.83 1.10
CA LYS A 168 12.72 23.96 1.31
C LYS A 168 13.33 22.59 1.63
N LYS A 169 14.59 22.38 1.22
CA LYS A 169 15.37 21.16 1.53
C LYS A 169 15.34 20.78 3.02
N GLN A 170 15.26 21.78 3.92
CA GLN A 170 15.16 21.57 5.37
C GLN A 170 13.92 20.75 5.78
N HIS A 171 12.74 20.99 5.18
CA HIS A 171 11.52 20.24 5.51
C HIS A 171 11.60 18.79 5.03
N PHE A 172 12.36 18.53 3.96
CA PHE A 172 12.65 17.16 3.52
C PHE A 172 13.58 16.43 4.49
N ILE A 173 14.60 17.12 5.03
CA ILE A 173 15.45 16.58 6.10
C ILE A 173 14.60 16.28 7.34
N THR A 174 13.68 17.18 7.72
CA THR A 174 12.73 16.93 8.81
C THR A 174 11.85 15.70 8.54
N LEU A 175 11.37 15.51 7.31
CA LEU A 175 10.56 14.34 6.94
C LEU A 175 11.37 13.03 7.02
N ILE A 176 12.63 13.05 6.59
CA ILE A 176 13.55 11.91 6.74
C ILE A 176 13.78 11.59 8.22
N LEU A 177 14.05 12.60 9.05
CA LEU A 177 14.24 12.42 10.49
C LEU A 177 12.97 11.88 11.16
N LEU A 178 11.80 12.37 10.77
CA LEU A 178 10.51 11.88 11.27
C LEU A 178 10.27 10.42 10.84
N PHE A 179 10.58 10.06 9.60
CA PHE A 179 10.52 8.68 9.13
C PHE A 179 11.49 7.78 9.90
N LEU A 180 12.75 8.17 10.07
CA LEU A 180 13.74 7.38 10.83
C LEU A 180 13.36 7.24 12.30
N CYS A 181 12.84 8.31 12.92
CA CYS A 181 12.35 8.32 14.30
C CYS A 181 11.16 7.39 14.48
N THR A 182 10.18 7.45 13.56
CA THR A 182 9.00 6.57 13.59
C THR A 182 9.33 5.12 13.24
N TYR A 183 10.31 4.89 12.36
CA TYR A 183 10.81 3.57 11.98
C TYR A 183 11.61 2.89 13.10
N ARG A 184 12.29 3.68 13.95
CA ARG A 184 13.04 3.21 15.14
C ARG A 184 12.36 3.63 16.44
N LEU A 185 11.03 3.67 16.45
CA LEU A 185 10.24 4.06 17.62
C LEU A 185 10.51 3.19 18.86
N ASP A 186 11.06 1.99 18.65
CA ASP A 186 11.55 1.09 19.70
C ASP A 186 12.61 1.77 20.62
N ILE A 187 13.47 2.63 20.07
CA ILE A 187 14.52 3.36 20.82
C ILE A 187 13.93 4.59 21.52
N VAL A 188 13.00 5.29 20.86
CA VAL A 188 12.37 6.51 21.38
C VAL A 188 11.45 6.19 22.55
N GLN A 189 10.86 5.00 22.54
CA GLN A 189 9.98 4.50 23.59
C GLN A 189 10.69 4.38 24.96
N ASP A 190 11.98 4.05 24.98
CA ASP A 190 12.74 3.92 26.23
C ASP A 190 12.95 5.27 26.93
N HIS A 191 12.76 6.38 26.21
CA HIS A 191 12.96 7.75 26.72
C HIS A 191 11.65 8.52 26.98
N ILE A 192 10.52 8.17 26.35
CA ILE A 192 9.25 8.92 26.45
C ILE A 192 8.08 7.96 26.72
N GLN A 193 7.67 7.84 27.99
CA GLN A 193 6.61 6.92 28.44
C GLN A 193 5.21 7.58 28.49
N ILE A 194 4.83 8.38 27.49
CA ILE A 194 3.55 9.11 27.52
C ILE A 194 2.35 8.20 27.15
N LEU A 195 2.52 7.26 26.22
CA LEU A 195 1.52 6.25 25.87
C LEU A 195 2.00 4.82 26.20
N SER A 196 1.05 3.92 26.42
CA SER A 196 1.31 2.49 26.56
C SER A 196 1.98 1.90 25.30
N ARG A 197 2.95 0.98 25.48
CA ARG A 197 3.80 0.35 24.46
C ARG A 197 3.09 -0.04 23.16
N TRP A 198 2.01 -0.81 23.26
CA TRP A 198 1.21 -1.26 22.11
C TRP A 198 0.64 -0.12 21.22
N ARG A 199 0.28 1.04 21.78
CA ARG A 199 -0.32 2.16 21.03
C ARG A 199 0.73 2.87 20.16
N TYR A 200 1.97 2.96 20.64
CA TYR A 200 3.08 3.47 19.85
C TYR A 200 3.43 2.53 18.69
N THR A 201 3.46 1.22 18.94
CA THR A 201 3.72 0.23 17.91
C THR A 201 2.68 0.28 16.79
N TYR A 202 1.39 0.38 17.13
CA TYR A 202 0.34 0.55 16.12
C TYR A 202 0.45 1.86 15.34
N ALA A 203 0.63 2.99 16.03
CA ALA A 203 0.78 4.28 15.36
C ALA A 203 1.98 4.31 14.41
N SER A 204 3.11 3.71 14.82
CA SER A 204 4.29 3.55 13.98
C SER A 204 3.97 2.83 12.66
N PHE A 205 3.28 1.68 12.71
CA PHE A 205 2.99 0.90 11.51
C PHE A 205 2.20 1.66 10.43
N TYR A 206 1.24 2.51 10.82
CA TYR A 206 0.50 3.33 9.86
C TYR A 206 1.28 4.56 9.41
N LEU A 207 1.93 5.27 10.35
CA LEU A 207 2.64 6.51 10.05
C LEU A 207 3.87 6.27 9.17
N VAL A 208 4.62 5.20 9.43
CA VAL A 208 5.83 4.84 8.68
C VAL A 208 5.53 4.66 7.19
N ASN A 209 4.46 3.94 6.84
CA ASN A 209 4.03 3.75 5.45
C ASN A 209 3.64 5.08 4.78
N ILE A 210 2.89 5.94 5.47
CA ILE A 210 2.47 7.25 4.93
C ILE A 210 3.68 8.16 4.72
N LEU A 211 4.56 8.26 5.71
CA LEU A 211 5.77 9.08 5.64
C LEU A 211 6.69 8.60 4.52
N PHE A 212 6.79 7.28 4.33
CA PHE A 212 7.55 6.69 3.24
C PHE A 212 7.00 7.09 1.86
N ILE A 213 5.67 7.04 1.66
CA ILE A 213 5.04 7.50 0.41
C ILE A 213 5.36 8.97 0.15
N LEU A 214 5.30 9.83 1.16
CA LEU A 214 5.66 11.25 1.01
C LEU A 214 7.13 11.45 0.60
N LEU A 215 8.04 10.66 1.18
CA LEU A 215 9.45 10.65 0.78
C LEU A 215 9.64 10.22 -0.68
N VAL A 216 9.00 9.12 -1.08
CA VAL A 216 9.04 8.59 -2.45
C VAL A 216 8.51 9.64 -3.44
N LEU A 217 7.38 10.28 -3.15
CA LEU A 217 6.80 11.33 -3.98
C LEU A 217 7.76 12.52 -4.16
N TYR A 218 8.40 12.95 -3.07
CA TYR A 218 9.36 14.05 -3.14
C TYR A 218 10.58 13.69 -4.01
N ILE A 219 11.09 12.47 -3.87
CA ILE A 219 12.21 11.97 -4.68
C ILE A 219 11.82 11.90 -6.16
N LEU A 220 10.69 11.26 -6.50
CA LEU A 220 10.21 11.12 -7.87
C LEU A 220 10.02 12.49 -8.55
N GLN A 221 9.50 13.47 -7.81
CA GLN A 221 9.32 14.82 -8.32
C GLN A 221 10.66 15.52 -8.63
N LYS A 222 11.65 15.43 -7.73
CA LYS A 222 12.98 16.02 -7.96
C LYS A 222 13.68 15.40 -9.16
N VAL A 223 13.54 14.09 -9.37
CA VAL A 223 14.08 13.41 -10.55
C VAL A 223 13.42 13.92 -11.84
N ASN A 224 12.09 14.05 -11.87
CA ASN A 224 11.37 14.56 -13.06
C ASN A 224 11.68 16.03 -13.35
N PHE A 225 11.80 16.87 -12.32
CA PHE A 225 12.19 18.28 -12.50
C PHE A 225 13.62 18.42 -13.04
N GLY A 226 14.56 17.60 -12.55
CA GLY A 226 15.93 17.55 -13.07
C GLY A 226 16.01 17.09 -14.53
N LYS A 227 15.12 16.19 -14.97
CA LYS A 227 15.01 15.79 -16.38
C LYS A 227 14.48 16.92 -17.26
N ASN A 228 13.43 17.63 -16.83
CA ASN A 228 12.88 18.75 -17.59
C ASN A 228 13.90 19.89 -17.77
N ILE A 229 14.70 20.22 -16.74
CA ILE A 229 15.78 21.22 -16.86
C ILE A 229 16.86 20.80 -17.86
N LYS A 230 17.31 19.54 -17.80
CA LYS A 230 18.34 19.02 -18.72
C LYS A 230 17.87 18.99 -20.18
N VAL A 231 16.60 18.70 -20.43
CA VAL A 231 16.04 18.74 -21.80
C VAL A 231 16.00 20.18 -22.33
N THR A 232 15.65 21.17 -21.51
CA THR A 232 15.66 22.59 -21.93
C THR A 232 17.07 23.13 -22.15
N GLN A 233 18.07 22.65 -21.40
CA GLN A 233 19.48 23.03 -21.58
C GLN A 233 20.15 22.39 -22.81
N ASN A 234 19.63 21.25 -23.30
CA ASN A 234 20.14 20.61 -24.52
C ASN A 234 19.46 21.13 -25.81
N LEU A 235 18.47 22.01 -25.69
CA LEU A 235 17.74 22.63 -26.80
C LEU A 235 18.12 24.12 -27.00
N LEU A 236 19.02 24.64 -26.16
CA LEU A 236 19.65 25.96 -26.24
C LEU A 236 21.12 25.79 -26.59
#